data_AF-A0A2S9MGP6-F1
#
_entry.id   AF-A0A2S9MGP6-F1
#
_cell.length_a   1.000
_cell.length_b   1.000
_cell.length_c   1.000
_cell.angle_alpha   90.00
_cell.angle_beta   90.00
_cell.angle_gamma   90.00
#
_symmetry.space_group_name_H-M   'P 1'
#
loop_
_entity.id
_entity.type
_entity.pdbx_description
1 polymer ?
#
loop_
_entity_poly.entity_id
_entity_poly.type
_entity_poly.pdbx_seq_one_letter_code
_entity_poly.pdbx_strand_id
1 'polypeptide(L)' 'ELEDFLSDGAAEETLDAVIDWGRYGEVFSYNDKTEVFSLEDVEN' A
#
# COMPACT_ATOMS: atom_id res chain seq x y z
N GLU A 1 8.73 15.43 -6.60
CA GLU A 1 8.23 14.15 -6.05
C GLU A 1 8.81 13.96 -4.64
N LEU A 2 8.88 12.75 -4.06
CA LEU A 2 9.34 12.54 -2.67
C LEU A 2 10.74 13.13 -2.39
N GLU A 3 11.58 13.14 -3.42
CA GLU A 3 12.89 13.78 -3.54
C GLU A 3 12.91 15.31 -3.34
N ASP A 4 11.77 16.00 -3.41
CA ASP A 4 11.68 17.43 -3.11
C ASP A 4 11.80 17.72 -1.59
N PHE A 5 11.63 16.68 -0.75
CA PHE A 5 11.56 16.79 0.71
C PHE A 5 12.56 15.88 1.44
N LEU A 6 13.14 14.91 0.74
CA LEU A 6 14.04 13.90 1.29
C LEU A 6 15.33 13.87 0.47
N SER A 7 16.46 13.62 1.13
CA SER A 7 17.69 13.26 0.43
C SER A 7 17.49 11.96 -0.35
N ASP A 8 18.21 11.77 -1.46
CA ASP A 8 18.08 10.62 -2.38
C ASP A 8 17.94 9.26 -1.66
N GLY A 9 18.82 8.95 -0.71
CA GLY A 9 18.75 7.66 0.02
C GLY A 9 17.52 7.53 0.95
N ALA A 10 17.02 8.64 1.50
CA ALA A 10 15.81 8.63 2.32
C ALA A 10 14.54 8.52 1.46
N ALA A 11 14.57 9.07 0.25
CA ALA A 11 13.49 8.91 -0.73
C ALA A 11 13.37 7.45 -1.20
N GLU A 12 14.52 6.80 -1.49
CA GLU A 12 14.59 5.39 -1.86
C GLU A 12 14.07 4.46 -0.73
N GLU A 13 14.57 4.63 0.50
CA GLU A 13 14.13 3.83 1.65
C GLU A 13 12.63 4.01 1.94
N THR A 14 12.10 5.22 1.75
CA THR A 14 10.66 5.49 1.91
C THR A 14 9.84 4.84 0.79
N LEU A 15 10.32 4.88 -0.44
CA LEU A 15 9.64 4.25 -1.57
C LEU A 15 9.59 2.73 -1.41
N ASP A 16 10.70 2.10 -1.00
CA ASP A 16 10.76 0.66 -0.73
C ASP A 16 9.80 0.26 0.39
N ALA A 17 9.79 1.01 1.49
CA ALA A 17 8.84 0.77 2.57
C ALA A 17 7.38 0.86 2.09
N VAL A 18 7.03 1.90 1.32
CA VAL A 18 5.67 2.07 0.77
C VAL A 18 5.29 0.93 -0.19
N ILE A 19 6.23 0.45 -1.02
CA ILE A 19 6.02 -0.70 -1.91
C ILE A 19 5.77 -1.97 -1.10
N ASP A 20 6.57 -2.23 -0.07
CA ASP A 20 6.42 -3.40 0.79
C ASP A 20 5.08 -3.38 1.54
N TRP A 21 4.68 -2.24 2.08
CA TRP A 21 3.35 -2.07 2.68
C TRP A 21 2.23 -2.18 1.64
N GLY A 22 2.45 -1.67 0.43
CA GLY A 22 1.50 -1.75 -0.68
C GLY A 22 1.18 -3.17 -1.10
N ARG A 23 2.15 -4.09 -1.07
CA ARG A 23 1.95 -5.53 -1.31
C ARG A 23 1.01 -6.19 -0.29
N TYR A 24 0.90 -5.64 0.91
CA TYR A 24 -0.08 -6.07 1.92
C TYR A 24 -1.38 -5.24 1.89
N GLY A 25 -1.40 -4.11 1.18
CA GLY A 25 -2.54 -3.20 1.08
C GLY A 25 -3.65 -3.70 0.16
N GLU A 26 -3.33 -4.55 -0.82
CA GLU A 26 -4.32 -5.15 -1.74
C GLU A 26 -5.12 -6.29 -1.11
N VAL A 27 -4.82 -6.68 0.14
CA VAL A 27 -5.47 -7.82 0.79
C VAL A 27 -6.93 -7.52 1.17
N PHE A 28 -7.38 -6.26 1.11
CA PHE A 28 -8.74 -5.88 1.50
C PHE A 28 -9.57 -5.38 0.31
N SER A 29 -10.75 -5.98 0.14
CA SER A 29 -11.82 -5.49 -0.72
C SER A 29 -12.76 -4.57 0.06
N TYR A 30 -13.23 -3.49 -0.56
CA TYR A 30 -14.23 -2.60 0.01
C TYR A 30 -15.61 -2.87 -0.61
N ASN A 31 -16.61 -3.14 0.22
CA ASN A 31 -17.99 -3.29 -0.21
C ASN A 31 -18.75 -1.97 -0.06
N ASP A 32 -19.07 -1.34 -1.20
CA ASP A 32 -19.75 -0.03 -1.28
C ASP A 32 -21.16 0.00 -0.69
N LYS A 33 -21.85 -1.14 -0.66
CA LYS A 33 -23.24 -1.23 -0.16
C LYS A 33 -23.32 -1.41 1.35
N THR A 34 -22.32 -2.02 1.94
CA THR A 34 -22.27 -2.31 3.38
C THR A 34 -21.28 -1.42 4.12
N GLU A 35 -20.44 -0.69 3.39
CA GLU A 35 -19.36 0.16 3.92
C GLU A 35 -18.35 -0.63 4.77
N VAL A 36 -18.11 -1.89 4.39
CA VAL A 36 -17.25 -2.83 5.13
C VAL A 36 -16.03 -3.19 4.29
N PHE A 37 -14.88 -3.27 4.96
CA PHE A 37 -13.67 -3.90 4.43
C PHE A 37 -13.65 -5.39 4.77
N SER A 38 -13.36 -6.24 3.78
CA SER A 38 -13.17 -7.68 3.94
C SER A 38 -11.86 -8.12 3.31
N LEU A 39 -11.22 -9.17 3.84
CA LEU A 39 -10.08 -9.77 3.16
C LEU A 39 -10.54 -10.32 1.80
N GLU A 40 -9.81 -10.01 0.73
CA GLU A 40 -10.01 -10.62 -0.59
C GLU A 40 -9.57 -12.08 -0.51
N ASP A 41 -10.49 -13.01 -0.75
CA ASP A 41 -10.16 -14.43 -0.80
C ASP A 41 -9.19 -14.67 -1.98
N VAL A 42 -7.95 -15.03 -1.66
CA VAL A 42 -6.98 -15.47 -2.65
C VAL A 42 -7.38 -16.89 -3.05
N GLU A 43 -8.24 -17.04 -4.07
CA GLU A 43 -8.49 -18.34 -4.69
C GLU A 43 -7.15 -18.89 -5.21
N ASN A 44 -6.71 -20.00 -4.62
CA ASN A 44 -5.48 -20.73 -5.02
C ASN A 44 -5.79 -21.73 -6.14
#